data_AF-A0A959X4A6-F1
#
_entry.id   AF-A0A959X4A6-F1
#
_cell.length_a   1.000
_cell.length_b   1.000
_cell.length_c   1.000
_cell.angle_alpha   90.00
_cell.angle_beta   90.00
_cell.angle_gamma   90.00
#
_symmetry.space_group_name_H-M   'P 1'
#
loop_
_entity.id
_entity.type
_entity.pdbx_description
1 polymer ?
#
loop_
_entity_poly.entity_id
_entity_poly.type
_entity_poly.pdbx_seq_one_letter_code
_entity_poly.pdbx_strand_id
1 'polypeptide(L)'
;VVAPHMSAEGNVGPLALTLPAVRCTPGVVSRLKEILAQYPGAAEVHLNLRTGDQVKTFRLGDGFRVELTSALFADLKAVLGPSCVGLGAS
;
A
#
# COMPACT_ATOMS: atom_id res chain seq x y z
N VAL A 1 23.59 -16.47 -5.21
CA VAL A 1 22.50 -16.01 -4.31
C VAL A 1 21.94 -14.73 -4.89
N VAL A 2 20.72 -14.77 -5.41
CA VAL A 2 19.98 -13.58 -5.85
C VAL A 2 18.99 -13.27 -4.73
N ALA A 3 19.41 -12.40 -3.81
CA ALA A 3 18.46 -11.69 -2.97
C ALA A 3 17.92 -10.54 -3.85
N PRO A 4 16.62 -10.47 -4.14
CA PRO A 4 16.09 -9.35 -4.90
C PRO A 4 16.13 -8.11 -4.00
N HIS A 5 16.92 -7.15 -4.44
CA HIS A 5 16.98 -5.74 -4.06
C HIS A 5 16.00 -5.30 -2.96
N MET A 6 16.50 -5.12 -1.74
CA MET A 6 16.09 -3.97 -0.94
C MET A 6 16.67 -2.75 -1.67
N SER A 7 15.82 -1.93 -2.29
CA SER A 7 16.27 -0.70 -2.93
C SER A 7 17.04 0.13 -1.91
N ALA A 8 18.25 0.48 -2.32
CA ALA A 8 19.20 1.32 -1.62
C ALA A 8 18.61 2.72 -1.38
N GLU A 9 19.22 3.45 -0.44
CA GLU A 9 19.01 4.88 -0.17
C GLU A 9 17.77 5.21 0.66
N GLY A 10 17.89 5.08 1.99
CA GLY A 10 17.52 6.08 3.02
C GLY A 10 16.21 6.87 2.96
N ASN A 11 15.28 6.57 2.07
CA ASN A 11 14.04 7.28 1.83
C ASN A 11 12.94 6.23 1.82
N VAL A 12 12.27 6.09 2.97
CA VAL A 12 11.06 5.27 3.09
C VAL A 12 10.02 5.87 2.15
N GLY A 13 9.94 5.33 0.92
CA GLY A 13 8.99 5.78 -0.09
C GLY A 13 7.55 5.46 0.34
N PRO A 14 6.55 6.20 -0.15
CA PRO A 14 5.16 5.92 0.15
C PRO A 14 4.75 4.55 -0.38
N LEU A 15 3.95 3.83 0.41
CA LEU A 15 3.32 2.58 -0.01
C LEU A 15 2.28 2.87 -1.09
N ALA A 16 2.51 2.39 -2.32
CA ALA A 16 1.60 2.62 -3.44
C ALA A 16 0.77 1.37 -3.75
N LEU A 17 -0.52 1.44 -3.46
CA LEU A 17 -1.47 0.36 -3.65
C LEU A 17 -2.33 0.64 -4.88
N THR A 18 -2.12 -0.13 -5.94
CA THR A 18 -2.85 0.05 -7.20
C THR A 18 -3.91 -1.02 -7.35
N LEU A 19 -5.18 -0.63 -7.39
CA LEU A 19 -6.29 -1.56 -7.59
C LEU A 19 -7.41 -0.92 -8.43
N PRO A 20 -8.23 -1.72 -9.11
CA PRO A 20 -9.39 -1.19 -9.81
C PRO A 20 -10.43 -0.66 -8.81
N ALA A 21 -11.06 0.48 -9.11
CA ALA A 21 -12.00 1.15 -8.22
C ALA A 21 -13.17 0.25 -7.78
N VAL A 22 -13.57 -0.72 -8.63
CA VAL A 22 -14.59 -1.75 -8.34
C VAL A 22 -14.21 -2.65 -7.14
N ARG A 23 -12.92 -2.79 -6.83
CA ARG A 23 -12.40 -3.56 -5.69
C ARG A 23 -12.19 -2.70 -4.45
N CYS A 24 -12.28 -1.37 -4.57
CA CYS A 24 -12.22 -0.45 -3.45
C CYS A 24 -13.57 -0.40 -2.73
N THR A 25 -13.94 -1.53 -2.12
CA THR A 25 -15.16 -1.64 -1.33
C THR A 25 -14.90 -1.18 0.10
N PRO A 26 -15.92 -0.68 0.81
CA PRO A 26 -15.78 -0.23 2.20
C PRO A 26 -15.25 -1.34 3.13
N GLY A 27 -15.56 -2.62 2.84
CA GLY A 27 -15.01 -3.75 3.60
C GLY A 27 -13.49 -3.90 3.46
N VAL A 28 -12.97 -3.77 2.22
CA VAL A 28 -11.53 -3.80 1.94
C VAL A 28 -10.83 -2.60 2.60
N VAL A 29 -11.41 -1.41 2.48
CA VAL A 29 -10.87 -0.19 3.10
C VAL A 29 -10.86 -0.28 4.62
N SER A 30 -11.90 -0.84 5.24
CA SER A 30 -11.95 -1.03 6.70
C SER A 30 -10.86 -1.99 7.15
N ARG A 31 -10.65 -3.10 6.42
CA ARG A 31 -9.61 -4.07 6.76
C ARG A 31 -8.21 -3.53 6.52
N LEU A 32 -8.02 -2.74 5.46
CA LEU A 32 -6.80 -1.98 5.23
C LEU A 32 -6.52 -1.09 6.45
N LYS A 33 -7.48 -0.27 6.89
CA LYS A 33 -7.32 0.61 8.06
C LYS A 33 -6.94 -0.15 9.33
N GLU A 34 -7.56 -1.30 9.59
CA GLU A 34 -7.20 -2.18 10.71
C GLU A 34 -5.73 -2.61 10.62
N ILE A 35 -5.33 -3.14 9.47
CA ILE A 35 -3.94 -3.55 9.23
C ILE A 35 -3.00 -2.34 9.41
N LEU A 36 -3.34 -1.19 8.85
CA LEU A 36 -2.52 0.01 8.98
C LEU A 36 -2.38 0.45 10.44
N ALA A 37 -3.45 0.34 11.24
CA ALA A 37 -3.43 0.63 12.67
C ALA A 37 -2.59 -0.37 13.48
N GLN A 38 -2.45 -1.62 13.00
CA GLN A 38 -1.59 -2.63 13.63
C GLN A 38 -0.09 -2.37 13.41
N TYR A 39 0.29 -1.63 12.36
CA TYR A 39 1.67 -1.38 11.99
C TYR A 39 1.97 0.13 11.90
N PRO A 40 1.87 0.92 12.98
CA PRO A 40 2.17 2.35 12.95
C PRO A 40 3.63 2.61 12.54
N GLY A 41 3.87 3.58 11.66
CA GLY A 41 5.23 3.89 11.20
C GLY A 41 5.36 5.21 10.45
N ALA A 42 6.41 5.33 9.64
CA ALA A 42 6.78 6.59 8.97
C ALA A 42 6.37 6.66 7.49
N ALA A 43 5.94 5.56 6.87
CA ALA A 43 5.60 5.52 5.45
C ALA A 43 4.17 5.99 5.20
N GLU A 44 3.98 6.89 4.24
CA GLU A 44 2.65 7.28 3.78
C GLU A 44 2.01 6.18 2.93
N VAL A 45 0.67 6.16 2.83
CA VAL A 45 -0.06 5.18 2.02
C VAL A 45 -0.84 5.87 0.91
N HIS A 46 -0.56 5.51 -0.33
CA HIS A 46 -1.20 6.01 -1.53
C HIS A 46 -2.02 4.88 -2.18
N LEU A 47 -3.32 5.10 -2.37
CA LEU A 47 -4.21 4.19 -3.07
C LEU A 47 -4.47 4.72 -4.48
N ASN A 48 -3.93 4.05 -5.48
CA ASN A 48 -4.18 4.32 -6.89
C ASN A 48 -5.39 3.51 -7.35
N LEU A 49 -6.54 4.17 -7.45
CA LEU A 49 -7.78 3.56 -7.94
C LEU A 49 -7.90 3.72 -9.44
N ARG A 50 -7.84 2.60 -10.17
CA ARG A 50 -8.05 2.59 -11.62
C ARG A 50 -9.54 2.45 -11.94
N THR A 51 -10.12 3.43 -12.63
CA THR A 51 -11.51 3.42 -13.10
C THR A 51 -11.54 3.54 -14.62
N GLY A 52 -11.68 2.40 -15.30
CA GLY A 52 -11.53 2.34 -16.76
C GLY A 52 -10.16 2.85 -17.21
N ASP A 53 -10.16 3.98 -17.92
CA ASP A 53 -8.96 4.64 -18.44
C ASP A 53 -8.29 5.60 -17.43
N GLN A 54 -9.02 6.04 -16.40
CA GLN A 54 -8.49 7.01 -15.43
C GLN A 54 -7.88 6.32 -14.21
N VAL A 55 -6.82 6.90 -13.65
CA VAL A 55 -6.23 6.51 -12.36
C VAL A 55 -6.38 7.66 -11.39
N LYS A 56 -6.98 7.39 -10.24
CA LYS A 56 -7.18 8.37 -9.17
C LYS A 56 -6.38 7.97 -7.94
N THR A 57 -5.38 8.77 -7.60
CA THR A 57 -4.53 8.54 -6.43
C THR A 57 -5.16 9.16 -5.19
N PHE A 58 -5.33 8.37 -4.14
CA PHE A 58 -5.84 8.76 -2.85
C PHE A 58 -4.73 8.64 -1.82
N ARG A 59 -4.27 9.78 -1.30
CA ARG A 59 -3.34 9.81 -0.17
C ARG A 59 -4.12 9.57 1.13
N LEU A 60 -3.75 8.56 1.89
CA LEU A 60 -4.16 8.45 3.29
C LEU A 60 -3.34 9.48 4.08
N GLY A 61 -4.02 10.33 4.83
CA GLY A 61 -3.38 11.43 5.56
C GLY A 61 -2.45 10.98 6.68
N ASP A 62 -1.78 11.94 7.31
CA ASP A 62 -0.71 11.77 8.30
C ASP A 62 -1.01 10.79 9.46
N GLY A 63 -2.29 10.59 9.80
CA GLY A 63 -2.73 9.65 10.84
C GLY A 63 -2.75 8.17 10.43
N PHE A 64 -2.41 7.85 9.18
CA PHE A 64 -2.46 6.48 8.64
C PHE A 64 -1.10 6.01 8.11
N ARG A 65 -0.01 6.52 8.69
CA ARG A 65 1.34 6.12 8.32
C ARG A 65 1.69 4.76 8.91
N VAL A 66 2.44 3.98 8.14
CA VAL A 66 2.78 2.59 8.50
C VAL A 66 4.24 2.24 8.33
N GLU A 67 4.66 1.19 9.01
CA GLU A 67 6.00 0.64 8.84
C GLU A 67 5.99 -0.41 7.72
N LEU A 68 6.85 -0.22 6.71
CA LEU A 68 7.00 -1.10 5.55
C LEU A 68 7.69 -2.42 5.94
N THR A 69 6.97 -3.28 6.66
CA THR A 69 7.45 -4.60 7.07
C THR A 69 6.94 -5.70 6.16
N SER A 70 7.68 -6.80 6.06
CA SER A 70 7.26 -8.00 5.32
C SER A 70 5.88 -8.52 5.77
N ALA A 71 5.54 -8.34 7.06
CA ALA A 71 4.23 -8.69 7.61
C ALA A 71 3.11 -7.81 7.04
N LEU A 72 3.29 -6.48 7.04
CA LEU A 72 2.37 -5.54 6.38
C LEU A 72 2.13 -5.94 4.92
N PHE A 73 3.19 -6.19 4.17
CA PHE A 73 3.06 -6.62 2.77
C PHE A 73 2.29 -7.94 2.64
N ALA A 74 2.48 -8.90 3.55
CA ALA A 74 1.74 -10.16 3.53
C ALA A 74 0.24 -9.96 3.76
N ASP A 75 -0.14 -9.16 4.77
CA ASP A 75 -1.54 -8.83 5.08
C ASP A 75 -2.20 -8.05 3.94
N LEU A 76 -1.50 -7.06 3.36
CA LEU A 76 -2.00 -6.31 2.21
C LEU A 76 -2.24 -7.20 1.00
N LYS A 77 -1.32 -8.13 0.72
CA LYS A 77 -1.49 -9.10 -0.38
C LYS A 77 -2.63 -10.08 -0.09
N ALA A 78 -2.89 -10.43 1.16
CA ALA A 78 -4.01 -11.28 1.54
C ALA A 78 -5.36 -10.58 1.31
N VAL A 79 -5.43 -9.27 1.57
CA VAL A 79 -6.67 -8.48 1.40
C VAL A 79 -6.88 -8.03 -0.04
N LEU A 80 -5.85 -7.48 -0.69
CA LEU A 80 -5.95 -6.85 -2.02
C LEU A 80 -5.54 -7.79 -3.16
N GLY A 81 -4.74 -8.81 -2.88
CA GLY A 81 -4.12 -9.68 -3.87
C GLY A 81 -2.70 -9.24 -4.23
N PRO A 82 -1.83 -10.19 -4.65
CA PRO A 82 -0.41 -9.94 -4.93
C PRO A 82 -0.16 -8.93 -6.06
N SER A 83 -1.10 -8.79 -7.01
CA SER A 83 -0.97 -7.87 -8.14
C SER A 83 -1.24 -6.40 -7.81
N CYS A 84 -1.76 -6.10 -6.60
CA CYS A 84 -2.22 -4.76 -6.25
C CYS A 84 -1.26 -3.99 -5.33
N VAL A 85 -0.18 -4.62 -4.87
CA VAL A 85 0.75 -4.06 -3.89
C VAL A 85 2.07 -3.73 -4.57
N GLY A 86 2.47 -2.45 -4.53
CA GLY A 86 3.76 -1.98 -5.03
C GLY A 86 4.42 -0.99 -4.07
N LEU A 87 5.74 -0.83 -4.17
CA LEU A 87 6.42 0.32 -3.60
C LEU A 87 6.37 1.45 -4.64
N GLY A 88 5.92 2.64 -4.22
CA GLY A 88 6.04 3.83 -5.05
C GLY A 88 7.51 4.23 -5.09
N ALA A 89 8.18 4.01 -6.22
CA ALA A 89 9.44 4.68 -6.49
C ALA A 89 9.13 6.18 -6.67
N SER A 90 9.63 7.02 -5.76
CA SER A 90 9.79 8.45 -6.07
C SER A 90 10.99 8.65 -6.97
#